data_AF-A0A8I0DUP7-F1
#
_entry.id   AF-A0A8I0DUP7-F1
#
_cell.length_a   1.000
_cell.length_b   1.000
_cell.length_c   1.000
_cell.angle_alpha   90.00
_cell.angle_beta   90.00
_cell.angle_gamma   90.00
#
_symmetry.space_group_name_H-M   'P 1'
#
loop_
_entity.id
_entity.type
_entity.pdbx_description
1 polymer ?
#
loop_
_entity_poly.entity_id
_entity_poly.type
_entity_poly.pdbx_seq_one_letter_code
_entity_poly.pdbx_strand_id
1 'polypeptide(L)'
;MRVFISTNVELSTQEILNTYSRRWPIELFFRQSKGKLALDKCQMHSRKGIQRYWLIMSLVHYMCCMHSEDCTFEDGYRYFQKQLKTEQLTNLHTFIKNGASLEAVFEMVG
;
A
#
# COMPACT_ATOMS: atom_id res chain seq x y z
N MET A 1 1.80 -30.96 10.49
CA MET A 1 0.77 -30.85 11.54
C MET A 1 0.52 -29.37 11.81
N ARG A 2 -0.74 -28.92 11.95
CA ARG A 2 -1.07 -27.55 12.38
C ARG A 2 -1.73 -27.64 13.76
N VAL A 3 -1.24 -26.87 14.73
CA VAL A 3 -1.75 -26.85 16.11
C VAL A 3 -2.24 -25.43 16.38
N PHE A 4 -3.47 -25.31 16.88
CA PHE A 4 -4.08 -24.03 17.27
C PHE A 4 -4.24 -24.00 18.79
N ILE A 5 -3.70 -22.96 19.43
CA ILE A 5 -3.68 -22.83 20.89
C ILE A 5 -4.33 -21.50 21.26
N SER A 6 -5.10 -21.49 22.35
CA SER A 6 -5.73 -20.30 22.92
C SER A 6 -5.40 -20.24 24.42
N THR A 7 -5.17 -19.03 24.94
CA THR A 7 -5.08 -18.79 26.39
C THR A 7 -6.45 -18.70 27.05
N ASN A 8 -7.50 -18.46 26.26
CA ASN A 8 -8.88 -18.48 26.73
C ASN A 8 -9.43 -19.91 26.59
N VAL A 9 -9.75 -20.52 27.73
CA VAL A 9 -10.28 -21.89 27.87
C VAL A 9 -11.79 -21.98 27.64
N GLU A 10 -12.49 -20.84 27.61
CA GLU A 10 -13.94 -20.77 27.41
C GLU A 10 -14.33 -20.81 25.92
N LEU A 11 -13.37 -20.57 25.02
CA LEU A 11 -13.62 -20.57 23.58
C LEU A 11 -13.87 -21.98 23.04
N SER A 12 -14.92 -22.12 22.25
CA SER A 12 -15.13 -23.30 21.43
C SER A 12 -14.04 -23.44 20.37
N THR A 13 -13.82 -24.67 19.89
CA THR A 13 -12.91 -24.95 18.77
C THR A 13 -13.24 -24.09 17.54
N GLN A 14 -14.52 -23.84 17.26
CA GLN A 14 -14.94 -23.02 16.12
C GLN A 14 -14.52 -21.55 16.29
N GLU A 15 -14.66 -20.98 17.50
CA GLU A 15 -14.24 -19.60 17.77
C GLU A 15 -12.72 -19.44 17.69
N ILE A 16 -11.96 -20.45 18.14
CA ILE A 16 -10.51 -20.49 17.98
C ILE A 16 -10.16 -20.48 16.49
N LEU A 17 -10.75 -21.38 15.68
CA LEU A 17 -10.48 -21.45 14.25
C LEU A 17 -10.89 -20.16 13.51
N ASN A 18 -12.03 -19.57 13.86
CA ASN A 18 -12.49 -18.30 13.31
C ASN A 18 -11.50 -17.18 13.64
N THR A 19 -11.01 -17.13 14.87
CA THR A 19 -9.98 -16.17 15.30
C THR A 19 -8.70 -16.31 14.49
N TYR A 20 -8.19 -17.54 14.34
CA TYR A 20 -6.99 -17.79 13.55
C TYR A 20 -7.16 -17.48 12.06
N SER A 21 -8.36 -17.64 11.51
CA SER A 21 -8.67 -17.29 10.11
C SER A 21 -8.55 -15.78 9.86
N ARG A 22 -8.86 -14.95 10.88
CA ARG A 22 -8.68 -13.49 10.83
C ARG A 22 -7.22 -13.03 10.85
N ARG A 23 -6.25 -13.94 11.00
CA ARG A 23 -4.81 -13.62 10.93
C ARG A 23 -4.31 -13.44 9.50
N TRP A 24 -4.91 -14.13 8.52
CA TRP A 24 -4.47 -14.13 7.13
C TRP A 24 -4.34 -12.73 6.49
N PRO A 25 -5.24 -11.75 6.75
CA PRO A 25 -5.10 -10.39 6.25
C PRO A 25 -3.76 -9.72 6.60
N ILE A 26 -3.12 -10.06 7.73
CA ILE A 26 -1.79 -9.52 8.08
C ILE A 26 -0.72 -10.01 7.11
N GLU A 27 -0.78 -11.28 6.70
CA GLU A 27 0.16 -11.83 5.71
C GLU A 27 -0.06 -11.22 4.33
N LEU A 28 -1.32 -10.98 3.95
CA LEU A 28 -1.67 -10.27 2.71
C LEU A 28 -1.13 -8.83 2.74
N PHE A 29 -1.33 -8.10 3.85
CA PHE A 29 -0.78 -6.76 4.05
C PHE A 29 0.73 -6.75 3.83
N PHE A 30 1.50 -7.61 4.50
CA PHE A 30 2.95 -7.63 4.33
C PHE A 30 3.40 -8.03 2.92
N ARG A 31 2.68 -8.97 2.28
CA ARG A 31 2.96 -9.36 0.89
C ARG A 31 2.77 -8.19 -0.06
N GLN A 32 1.66 -7.47 0.08
CA GLN A 32 1.32 -6.30 -0.75
C GLN A 32 2.28 -5.14 -0.47
N SER A 33 2.57 -4.86 0.80
CA SER A 33 3.50 -3.81 1.20
C SER A 33 4.90 -4.03 0.66
N LYS A 34 5.41 -5.27 0.69
CA LYS A 34 6.70 -5.62 0.06
C LYS A 34 6.61 -5.50 -1.47
N GLY A 35 5.64 -6.16 -2.10
CA GLY A 35 5.59 -6.25 -3.56
C GLY A 35 5.22 -4.96 -4.29
N LYS A 36 4.42 -4.08 -3.68
CA LYS A 36 3.80 -2.92 -4.37
C LYS A 36 4.07 -1.58 -3.69
N LEU A 37 4.42 -1.59 -2.39
CA LEU A 37 4.67 -0.38 -1.59
C LEU A 37 6.14 -0.25 -1.14
N ALA A 38 7.04 -1.05 -1.73
CA ALA A 38 8.49 -0.97 -1.56
C ALA A 38 9.00 -1.20 -0.13
N LEU A 39 8.26 -1.94 0.70
CA LEU A 39 8.69 -2.26 2.08
C LEU A 39 9.98 -3.10 2.10
N ASP A 40 10.20 -3.93 1.09
CA ASP A 40 11.42 -4.73 0.92
C ASP A 40 12.63 -3.92 0.42
N LYS A 41 12.38 -2.78 -0.25
CA LYS A 41 13.39 -1.87 -0.80
C LYS A 41 13.67 -0.66 0.09
N CYS A 42 12.97 -0.52 1.21
CA CYS A 42 13.13 0.60 2.13
C CYS A 42 14.50 0.53 2.83
N GLN A 43 15.39 1.49 2.54
CA GLN A 43 16.73 1.59 3.14
C GLN A 43 16.80 2.64 4.27
N MET A 44 15.67 3.00 4.87
CA MET A 44 15.64 4.01 5.92
C MET A 44 16.16 3.43 7.25
N HIS A 45 17.24 4.01 7.79
CA HIS A 45 17.84 3.56 9.06
C HIS A 45 17.51 4.45 10.26
N SER A 46 16.94 5.65 10.04
CA SER A 46 16.57 6.53 11.14
C SER A 46 15.23 6.12 11.74
N ARG A 47 15.12 6.12 13.09
CA ARG A 47 13.86 5.82 13.78
C ARG A 47 12.70 6.68 13.30
N LYS A 48 12.93 7.98 13.13
CA LYS A 48 11.92 8.94 12.62
C LYS A 48 11.54 8.61 11.17
N GLY A 49 12.50 8.26 10.33
CA GLY A 49 12.27 7.89 8.93
C GLY A 49 11.42 6.63 8.82
N ILE A 50 11.78 5.58 9.57
CA ILE A 50 11.03 4.33 9.67
C ILE A 50 9.60 4.63 10.10
N GLN A 51 9.38 5.38 11.18
CA GLN A 51 8.03 5.72 11.67
C GLN A 51 7.17 6.42 10.61
N ARG A 52 7.72 7.44 9.94
CA ARG A 52 7.01 8.17 8.88
C ARG A 52 6.66 7.26 7.72
N TYR A 53 7.61 6.44 7.28
CA TYR A 53 7.40 5.48 6.20
C TYR A 53 6.28 4.49 6.54
N TRP A 54 6.29 3.90 7.75
CA TRP A 54 5.23 2.99 8.19
C TRP A 54 3.85 3.62 8.16
N LEU A 55 3.73 4.87 8.63
CA LEU A 55 2.45 5.58 8.62
C LEU A 55 1.96 5.83 7.19
N ILE A 56 2.82 6.35 6.31
CA ILE A 56 2.48 6.66 4.92
C ILE A 56 2.12 5.38 4.17
N MET A 57 2.95 4.34 4.26
CA MET A 57 2.71 3.07 3.60
C MET A 57 1.40 2.41 4.09
N SER A 58 1.12 2.46 5.39
CA SER A 58 -0.13 1.91 5.95
C SER A 58 -1.35 2.70 5.49
N LEU A 59 -1.24 4.03 5.38
CA LEU A 59 -2.30 4.88 4.85
C LEU A 59 -2.57 4.59 3.37
N VAL A 60 -1.52 4.43 2.56
CA VAL A 60 -1.66 4.07 1.14
C VAL A 60 -2.33 2.71 0.99
N HIS A 61 -1.93 1.72 1.81
CA HIS A 61 -2.58 0.41 1.83
C HIS A 61 -4.07 0.52 2.17
N TYR A 62 -4.41 1.28 3.21
CA TYR A 62 -5.79 1.52 3.62
C TYR A 62 -6.60 2.18 2.49
N MET A 63 -6.08 3.23 1.85
CA MET A 63 -6.75 3.87 0.73
C MET A 63 -7.02 2.89 -0.42
N CYS A 64 -6.06 2.02 -0.74
CA CYS A 64 -6.25 0.99 -1.78
C CYS A 64 -7.36 0.00 -1.41
N CYS A 65 -7.45 -0.42 -0.15
CA CYS A 65 -8.50 -1.33 0.31
C CYS A 65 -9.89 -0.70 0.41
N MET A 66 -9.97 0.63 0.53
CA MET A 66 -11.21 1.37 0.76
C MET A 66 -11.66 2.18 -0.46
N HIS A 67 -11.10 1.91 -1.63
CA HIS A 67 -11.43 2.66 -2.85
C HIS A 67 -12.91 2.51 -3.27
N SER A 68 -13.52 1.34 -3.04
CA SER A 68 -14.95 1.09 -3.27
C SER A 68 -15.49 -0.05 -2.37
N GLU A 69 -16.82 -0.19 -2.30
CA GLU A 69 -17.50 -1.09 -1.33
C GLU A 69 -17.20 -2.59 -1.49
N ASP A 70 -16.54 -3.03 -2.57
CA ASP A 70 -16.10 -4.42 -2.77
C ASP A 70 -14.72 -4.52 -3.46
N CYS A 71 -13.87 -3.49 -3.35
CA CYS A 71 -12.57 -3.53 -4.02
C CYS A 71 -11.55 -4.39 -3.27
N THR A 72 -10.75 -5.15 -4.01
CA THR A 72 -9.50 -5.67 -3.46
C THR A 72 -8.45 -4.57 -3.41
N PHE A 73 -7.43 -4.75 -2.57
CA PHE A 73 -6.23 -3.91 -2.59
C PHE A 73 -5.65 -3.72 -4.01
N GLU A 74 -5.65 -4.76 -4.85
CA GLU A 74 -5.07 -4.68 -6.20
C GLU A 74 -5.90 -3.77 -7.11
N ASP A 75 -7.22 -3.76 -6.96
CA ASP A 75 -8.11 -2.87 -7.71
C ASP A 75 -7.86 -1.41 -7.33
N GLY A 76 -7.84 -1.10 -6.03
CA GLY A 76 -7.53 0.24 -5.55
C GLY A 76 -6.11 0.67 -5.95
N TYR A 77 -5.12 -0.22 -5.82
CA TYR A 77 -3.75 0.08 -6.23
C TYR A 77 -3.66 0.43 -7.72
N ARG A 78 -4.29 -0.37 -8.59
CA ARG A 78 -4.36 -0.09 -10.03
C ARG A 78 -5.07 1.22 -10.33
N TYR A 79 -6.15 1.52 -9.61
CA TYR A 79 -6.87 2.78 -9.73
C TYR A 79 -5.96 3.97 -9.40
N PHE A 80 -5.34 3.98 -8.22
CA PHE A 80 -4.46 5.09 -7.81
C PHE A 80 -3.23 5.22 -8.72
N GLN A 81 -2.65 4.11 -9.18
CA GLN A 81 -1.57 4.17 -10.17
C GLN A 81 -2.02 4.82 -11.49
N LYS A 82 -3.25 4.53 -11.95
CA LYS A 82 -3.79 5.17 -13.15
C LYS A 82 -4.01 6.67 -12.93
N GLN A 83 -4.53 7.07 -11.77
CA GLN A 83 -4.72 8.48 -11.42
C GLN A 83 -3.38 9.23 -11.40
N LEU A 84 -2.38 8.70 -10.70
CA LEU A 84 -1.03 9.29 -10.64
C LEU A 84 -0.42 9.47 -12.04
N LYS A 85 -0.50 8.45 -12.90
CA LYS A 85 -0.01 8.57 -14.30
C LYS A 85 -0.77 9.62 -15.10
N THR A 86 -2.07 9.72 -14.90
CA THR A 86 -2.93 10.69 -15.61
C THR A 86 -2.61 12.11 -15.16
N GLU A 87 -2.44 12.34 -13.85
CA GLU A 87 -2.03 13.62 -13.29
C GLU A 87 -0.63 14.02 -13.77
N GLN A 88 0.34 13.10 -13.73
CA GLN A 88 1.69 13.33 -14.25
C GLN A 88 1.66 13.76 -15.72
N LEU A 89 0.92 13.04 -16.57
CA LEU A 89 0.80 13.36 -17.98
C LEU A 89 0.10 14.70 -18.21
N THR A 90 -0.93 15.00 -17.43
CA THR A 90 -1.68 16.26 -17.51
C THR A 90 -0.82 17.45 -17.10
N ASN A 91 -0.04 17.29 -16.03
CA ASN A 91 0.91 18.30 -15.56
C ASN A 91 1.99 18.54 -16.61
N LEU A 92 2.56 17.47 -17.17
CA LEU A 92 3.56 17.55 -18.24
C LEU A 92 3.00 18.27 -19.48
N HIS A 93 1.80 17.90 -19.93
CA HIS A 93 1.15 18.54 -21.07
C HIS A 93 0.92 20.04 -20.83
N THR A 94 0.45 20.40 -19.63
CA THR A 94 0.24 21.81 -19.24
C THR A 94 1.56 22.58 -19.22
N PHE A 95 2.62 21.97 -18.69
CA PHE A 95 3.95 22.55 -18.61
C PHE A 95 4.55 22.83 -20.01
N ILE A 96 4.44 21.88 -20.93
CA ILE A 96 4.87 22.05 -22.34
C ILE A 96 4.06 23.14 -23.03
N LYS A 97 2.73 23.16 -22.86
CA LYS A 97 1.85 24.16 -23.45
C LYS A 97 2.19 25.59 -23.01
N ASN A 98 2.73 25.74 -21.81
CA ASN A 98 3.16 27.03 -21.26
C ASN A 98 4.57 27.46 -21.72
N GLY A 99 5.18 26.76 -22.68
CA GLY A 99 6.45 27.16 -23.30
C GLY A 99 7.69 26.82 -22.49
N ALA A 100 7.62 25.84 -21.60
CA ALA A 100 8.78 25.40 -20.82
C ALA A 100 9.88 24.77 -21.71
N SER A 101 11.14 24.97 -21.35
CA SER A 101 12.27 24.38 -22.07
C SER A 101 12.35 22.86 -21.85
N LEU A 102 12.99 22.17 -22.78
CA LEU A 102 13.23 20.72 -22.68
C LEU A 102 14.06 20.36 -21.44
N GLU A 103 15.01 21.21 -21.02
CA GLU A 103 15.75 20.97 -19.76
C GLU A 103 14.81 20.96 -18.55
N ALA A 104 13.89 21.93 -18.47
CA ALA A 104 12.94 22.02 -17.35
C ALA A 104 11.95 20.85 -17.33
N VAL A 105 11.63 20.28 -18.50
CA VAL A 105 10.83 19.06 -18.62
C VAL A 105 11.57 17.85 -18.06
N PHE A 106 12.87 17.71 -18.35
CA PHE A 106 13.68 16.60 -17.84
C PHE A 106 13.87 16.65 -16.32
N GLU A 107 14.00 17.84 -15.72
CA GLU A 107 14.05 17.99 -14.25
C GLU A 107 12.74 17.61 -13.55
N MET A 108 11.59 17.76 -14.21
CA MET A 108 10.28 17.42 -13.63
C MET A 108 9.97 15.91 -13.67
N VAL A 109 10.58 15.18 -14.62
CA VAL A 109 10.31 13.75 -14.86
C VAL A 109 11.37 12.83 -14.21
N GLY A 110 12.58 13.35 -13.95
CA GLY A 110 13.67 12.65 -13.26
C GLY A 110 13.53 12.66 -11.74
#